data_AF-A0A221T0Q0-F1
#
_entry.id   AF-A0A221T0Q0-F1
#
_cell.length_a   1.000
_cell.length_b   1.000
_cell.length_c   1.000
_cell.angle_alpha   90.00
_cell.angle_beta   90.00
_cell.angle_gamma   90.00
#
_symmetry.space_group_name_H-M   'P 1'
#
loop_
_entity.id
_entity.type
_entity.pdbx_description
1 polymer ?
#
loop_
_entity_poly.entity_id
_entity_poly.type
_entity_poly.pdbx_seq_one_letter_code
_entity_poly.pdbx_strand_id
1 'polypeptide(L)'
;MDIFLGELPARFPITLPEGSRVIGSVVTVRPGTTASPTTAVYWNSPVNPLSTQQTLVRTLEQGGWRRLTVPFGPDLTMGGFQPANQVTGGTWYRRSPDQILIFRVQQAGEGSQATLTLSGAESLDQQLRAAGAVTPGTGTGLPVLRPPLGAEVHVESQGSVGDDLNQAARIVTNLSPAALTSHYAGQLKQAGWRLLNEAEVDGLRTSIWSFAQGTRRNLGIFTVQTVGKGEYRAQVSTVTGR
;
A
#
# COMPACT_ATOMS: atom_id res chain seq x y z
N MET A 1 9.57 -11.68 -23.12
CA MET A 1 9.42 -11.69 -21.64
C MET A 1 10.28 -12.82 -21.19
N ASP A 2 11.22 -12.53 -20.31
CA ASP A 2 12.24 -13.48 -19.90
C ASP A 2 12.11 -13.71 -18.40
N ILE A 3 12.13 -14.98 -17.98
CA ILE A 3 11.95 -15.40 -16.58
C ILE A 3 13.21 -16.14 -16.15
N PHE A 4 13.75 -15.78 -15.00
CA PHE A 4 14.94 -16.40 -14.41
C PHE A 4 14.56 -16.94 -13.02
N LEU A 5 14.79 -18.22 -12.77
CA LEU A 5 14.47 -18.87 -11.49
C LEU A 5 15.71 -18.88 -10.61
N GLY A 6 15.58 -18.42 -9.36
CA GLY A 6 16.70 -18.39 -8.41
C GLY A 6 17.82 -17.39 -8.74
N GLU A 7 17.70 -16.62 -9.80
CA GLU A 7 18.78 -15.79 -10.36
C GLU A 7 18.35 -14.35 -10.63
N LEU A 8 19.32 -13.44 -10.52
CA LEU A 8 19.19 -12.06 -10.98
C LEU A 8 19.51 -11.97 -12.48
N PRO A 9 18.88 -11.04 -13.22
CA PRO A 9 19.31 -10.75 -14.58
C PRO A 9 20.75 -10.24 -14.58
N ALA A 10 21.56 -10.63 -15.57
CA ALA A 10 23.01 -10.39 -15.61
C ALA A 10 23.45 -8.92 -15.45
N ARG A 11 22.55 -7.94 -15.70
CA ARG A 11 22.83 -6.49 -15.59
C ARG A 11 21.99 -5.80 -14.52
N PHE A 12 21.55 -6.52 -13.50
CA PHE A 12 20.77 -5.93 -12.41
C PHE A 12 21.65 -5.01 -11.55
N PRO A 13 21.31 -3.71 -11.42
CA PRO A 13 22.24 -2.71 -10.88
C PRO A 13 22.25 -2.60 -9.36
N ILE A 14 21.56 -3.48 -8.65
CA ILE A 14 21.30 -3.35 -7.20
C ILE A 14 21.75 -4.62 -6.50
N THR A 15 22.59 -4.44 -5.48
CA THR A 15 23.00 -5.53 -4.61
C THR A 15 21.89 -5.80 -3.59
N LEU A 16 21.43 -7.04 -3.51
CA LEU A 16 20.46 -7.44 -2.49
C LEU A 16 21.12 -7.54 -1.10
N PRO A 17 20.36 -7.40 0.00
CA PRO A 17 20.91 -7.61 1.35
C PRO A 17 21.63 -8.95 1.50
N GLU A 18 22.67 -8.99 2.31
CA GLU A 18 23.43 -10.23 2.57
C GLU A 18 22.52 -11.36 3.09
N GLY A 19 22.80 -12.60 2.65
CA GLY A 19 21.99 -13.77 2.99
C GLY A 19 20.65 -13.84 2.25
N SER A 20 20.33 -12.87 1.38
CA SER A 20 19.14 -12.92 0.53
C SER A 20 19.19 -14.11 -0.41
N ARG A 21 18.08 -14.84 -0.51
CA ARG A 21 17.85 -15.90 -1.49
C ARG A 21 16.88 -15.41 -2.55
N VAL A 22 17.37 -15.25 -3.77
CA VAL A 22 16.51 -14.92 -4.92
C VAL A 22 15.56 -16.09 -5.18
N ILE A 23 14.27 -15.79 -5.30
CA ILE A 23 13.24 -16.73 -5.71
C ILE A 23 13.18 -16.77 -7.23
N GLY A 24 13.21 -15.58 -7.85
CA GLY A 24 13.29 -15.43 -9.29
C GLY A 24 13.18 -13.96 -9.72
N SER A 25 13.31 -13.74 -11.02
CA SER A 25 13.18 -12.44 -11.63
C SER A 25 12.47 -12.53 -13.00
N VAL A 26 11.86 -11.43 -13.41
CA VAL A 26 11.14 -11.31 -14.68
C VAL A 26 11.55 -10.03 -15.37
N VAL A 27 11.94 -10.12 -16.64
CA VAL A 27 12.24 -8.98 -17.50
C VAL A 27 11.16 -8.87 -18.58
N THR A 28 10.44 -7.77 -18.55
CA THR A 28 9.38 -7.47 -19.51
C THR A 28 9.83 -6.37 -20.45
N VAL A 29 9.87 -6.69 -21.73
CA VAL A 29 10.09 -5.75 -22.83
C VAL A 29 8.76 -5.54 -23.54
N ARG A 30 8.33 -4.28 -23.71
CA ARG A 30 7.11 -3.96 -24.43
C ARG A 30 7.41 -3.95 -25.94
N PRO A 31 6.79 -4.84 -26.75
CA PRO A 31 7.05 -4.89 -28.19
C PRO A 31 6.73 -3.56 -28.87
N GLY A 32 7.54 -3.19 -29.86
CA GLY A 32 7.32 -1.97 -30.66
C GLY A 32 7.58 -0.65 -29.92
N THR A 33 8.21 -0.70 -28.74
CA THR A 33 8.59 0.51 -27.99
C THR A 33 10.09 0.57 -27.76
N THR A 34 10.64 1.78 -27.68
CA THR A 34 12.02 2.05 -27.27
C THR A 34 12.18 2.09 -25.75
N ALA A 35 11.09 1.83 -25.01
CA ALA A 35 11.07 1.90 -23.57
C ALA A 35 12.05 0.89 -22.96
N SER A 36 12.74 1.33 -21.91
CA SER A 36 13.64 0.44 -21.17
C SER A 36 12.84 -0.75 -20.60
N PRO A 37 13.44 -1.96 -20.55
CA PRO A 37 12.80 -3.11 -19.94
C PRO A 37 12.40 -2.84 -18.48
N THR A 38 11.28 -3.42 -18.06
CA THR A 38 10.90 -3.48 -16.65
C THR A 38 11.42 -4.78 -16.06
N THR A 39 12.15 -4.71 -14.96
CA THR A 39 12.70 -5.86 -14.24
C THR A 39 12.02 -5.98 -12.89
N ALA A 40 11.39 -7.12 -12.60
CA ALA A 40 10.89 -7.47 -11.27
C ALA A 40 11.79 -8.54 -10.64
N VAL A 41 12.19 -8.35 -9.39
CA VAL A 41 13.00 -9.30 -8.61
C VAL A 41 12.24 -9.66 -7.34
N TYR A 42 12.20 -10.97 -7.03
CA TYR A 42 11.56 -11.52 -5.84
C TYR A 42 12.60 -12.28 -5.03
N TRP A 43 12.70 -12.01 -3.73
CA TRP A 43 13.67 -12.68 -2.86
C TRP A 43 13.15 -12.83 -1.43
N ASN A 44 13.73 -13.78 -0.72
CA ASN A 44 13.60 -13.92 0.72
C ASN A 44 14.87 -13.41 1.39
N SER A 45 14.71 -12.86 2.59
CA SER A 45 15.80 -12.42 3.46
C SER A 45 15.61 -13.07 4.83
N PRO A 46 16.69 -13.56 5.47
CA PRO A 46 16.60 -14.21 6.77
C PRO A 46 16.32 -13.21 7.91
N VAL A 47 16.42 -11.91 7.66
CA VAL A 47 16.15 -10.88 8.66
C VAL A 47 14.73 -10.32 8.53
N ASN A 48 14.26 -9.69 9.60
CA ASN A 48 12.93 -9.08 9.67
C ASN A 48 12.74 -7.96 8.62
N PRO A 49 11.48 -7.60 8.28
CA PRO A 49 11.17 -6.63 7.23
C PRO A 49 11.84 -5.26 7.40
N LEU A 50 11.90 -4.73 8.62
CA LEU A 50 12.49 -3.43 8.90
C LEU A 50 14.00 -3.42 8.63
N SER A 51 14.71 -4.46 9.09
CA SER A 51 16.15 -4.60 8.84
C SER A 51 16.48 -4.81 7.35
N THR A 52 15.65 -5.60 6.64
CA THR A 52 15.75 -5.76 5.18
C THR A 52 15.54 -4.44 4.46
N GLN A 53 14.50 -3.68 4.82
CA GLN A 53 14.23 -2.35 4.26
C GLN A 53 15.40 -1.40 4.51
N GLN A 54 15.86 -1.26 5.76
CA GLN A 54 16.96 -0.37 6.11
C GLN A 54 18.25 -0.68 5.35
N THR A 55 18.54 -1.97 5.14
CA THR A 55 19.71 -2.39 4.36
C THR A 55 19.55 -2.02 2.89
N LEU A 56 18.39 -2.30 2.29
CA LEU A 56 18.12 -1.92 0.90
C LEU A 56 18.15 -0.41 0.70
N VAL A 57 17.57 0.38 1.61
CA VAL A 57 17.61 1.85 1.59
C VAL A 57 19.05 2.35 1.56
N ARG A 58 19.92 1.86 2.45
CA ARG A 58 21.34 2.23 2.45
C ARG A 58 22.02 1.89 1.12
N THR A 59 21.76 0.70 0.57
CA THR A 59 22.30 0.30 -0.74
C THR A 59 21.83 1.25 -1.86
N LEU A 60 20.56 1.62 -1.86
CA LEU A 60 19.99 2.54 -2.84
C LEU A 60 20.64 3.93 -2.72
N GLU A 61 20.73 4.49 -1.51
CA GLU A 61 21.36 5.80 -1.28
C GLU A 61 22.84 5.83 -1.72
N GLN A 62 23.60 4.79 -1.37
CA GLN A 62 25.00 4.63 -1.81
C GLN A 62 25.11 4.49 -3.34
N GLY A 63 24.11 3.89 -3.98
CA GLY A 63 23.99 3.76 -5.43
C GLY A 63 23.48 5.03 -6.15
N GLY A 64 23.37 6.16 -5.45
CA GLY A 64 22.93 7.44 -6.00
C GLY A 64 21.41 7.56 -6.21
N TRP A 65 20.64 6.63 -5.66
CA TRP A 65 19.18 6.71 -5.69
C TRP A 65 18.69 7.74 -4.67
N ARG A 66 17.58 8.39 -5.01
CA ARG A 66 16.89 9.36 -4.18
C ARG A 66 15.48 8.89 -3.94
N ARG A 67 14.99 9.06 -2.71
CA ARG A 67 13.60 8.74 -2.38
C ARG A 67 12.66 9.67 -3.15
N LEU A 68 11.63 9.09 -3.77
CA LEU A 68 10.52 9.82 -4.35
C LEU A 68 9.33 9.73 -3.41
N THR A 69 9.00 10.84 -2.76
CA THR A 69 7.74 10.96 -2.03
C THR A 69 6.62 11.08 -3.05
N VAL A 70 6.02 9.95 -3.39
CA VAL A 70 4.79 9.88 -4.17
C VAL A 70 3.59 9.92 -3.22
N PRO A 71 2.48 10.57 -3.59
CA PRO A 71 1.24 10.57 -2.79
C PRO A 71 0.56 9.20 -2.68
N PHE A 72 0.99 8.25 -3.50
CA PHE A 72 0.52 6.86 -3.52
C PHE A 72 1.74 5.95 -3.60
N GLY A 73 1.93 5.06 -2.63
CA GLY A 73 3.08 4.15 -2.65
C GLY A 73 3.29 3.41 -1.34
N PRO A 74 4.21 2.43 -1.32
CA PRO A 74 4.47 1.60 -0.15
C PRO A 74 5.11 2.36 1.03
N ASP A 75 5.50 3.62 0.79
CA ASP A 75 6.04 4.55 1.79
C ASP A 75 4.99 5.28 2.63
N LEU A 76 3.76 5.39 2.12
CA LEU A 76 2.72 6.18 2.76
C LEU A 76 1.71 5.28 3.43
N THR A 77 1.43 5.57 4.70
CA THR A 77 0.21 5.14 5.38
C THR A 77 -0.94 5.89 4.73
N MET A 78 -1.35 5.43 3.54
CA MET A 78 -2.59 5.90 2.96
C MET A 78 -3.70 5.58 3.95
N GLY A 79 -4.59 6.55 4.15
CA GLY A 79 -5.81 6.34 4.93
C GLY A 79 -6.57 5.07 4.57
N GLY A 80 -7.40 4.61 5.49
CA GLY A 80 -8.22 3.42 5.35
C GLY A 80 -7.56 2.17 5.93
N PHE A 81 -8.05 0.99 5.54
CA PHE A 81 -7.58 -0.31 5.97
C PHE A 81 -6.09 -0.50 5.71
N GLN A 82 -5.39 -0.85 6.77
CA GLN A 82 -3.99 -1.26 6.72
C GLN A 82 -3.90 -2.78 6.67
N PRO A 83 -2.97 -3.35 5.89
CA PRO A 83 -2.68 -4.78 5.96
C PRO A 83 -2.17 -5.16 7.37
N ALA A 84 -2.44 -6.40 7.77
CA ALA A 84 -1.98 -6.96 9.05
C ALA A 84 -0.46 -7.11 9.10
N ASN A 85 0.12 -7.52 7.97
CA ASN A 85 1.55 -7.58 7.82
C ASN A 85 2.04 -6.17 7.49
N GLN A 86 3.00 -5.66 8.27
CA GLN A 86 3.68 -4.43 7.94
C GLN A 86 4.41 -4.63 6.60
N VAL A 87 3.80 -4.12 5.53
CA VAL A 87 4.48 -3.93 4.26
C VAL A 87 5.23 -2.62 4.39
N THR A 88 6.55 -2.72 4.38
CA THR A 88 7.41 -1.55 4.22
C THR A 88 7.85 -1.49 2.76
N GLY A 89 8.39 -0.35 2.33
CA GLY A 89 8.88 -0.24 0.97
C GLY A 89 9.34 1.15 0.66
N GLY A 90 9.44 1.43 -0.63
CA GLY A 90 9.43 2.80 -1.11
C GLY A 90 9.53 2.97 -2.61
N THR A 91 9.27 4.19 -3.06
CA THR A 91 9.52 4.61 -4.44
C THR A 91 10.80 5.44 -4.48
N TRP A 92 11.70 5.10 -5.39
CA TRP A 92 13.02 5.67 -5.52
C TRP A 92 13.28 6.00 -6.99
N TYR A 93 14.12 7.00 -7.23
CA TYR A 93 14.55 7.36 -8.57
C TYR A 93 16.04 7.64 -8.61
N ARG A 94 16.62 7.56 -9.79
CA ARG A 94 17.97 8.09 -10.06
C ARG A 94 18.00 8.75 -11.42
N ARG A 95 18.99 9.62 -11.63
CA ARG A 95 19.33 10.19 -12.92
C ARG A 95 20.60 9.51 -13.43
N SER A 96 20.71 9.32 -14.75
CA SER A 96 21.86 8.67 -15.41
C SER A 96 22.07 7.16 -15.09
N PRO A 97 21.26 6.26 -15.70
CA PRO A 97 20.10 6.57 -16.54
C PRO A 97 18.88 6.90 -15.69
N ASP A 98 17.92 7.59 -16.30
CA ASP A 98 16.66 7.91 -15.65
C ASP A 98 15.86 6.63 -15.39
N GLN A 99 15.65 6.33 -14.11
CA GLN A 99 14.99 5.11 -13.67
C GLN A 99 14.14 5.37 -12.44
N ILE A 100 13.07 4.57 -12.32
CA ILE A 100 12.25 4.44 -11.12
C ILE A 100 12.39 3.02 -10.60
N LEU A 101 12.43 2.94 -9.28
CA LEU A 101 12.41 1.72 -8.52
C LEU A 101 11.29 1.78 -7.49
N ILE A 102 10.54 0.69 -7.39
CA ILE A 102 9.56 0.48 -6.32
C ILE A 102 9.93 -0.82 -5.65
N PHE A 103 10.07 -0.81 -4.32
CA PHE A 103 10.21 -2.06 -3.59
C PHE A 103 9.19 -2.17 -2.46
N ARG A 104 8.90 -3.42 -2.09
CA ARG A 104 8.04 -3.81 -0.97
C ARG A 104 8.72 -4.92 -0.21
N VAL A 105 8.64 -4.87 1.11
CA VAL A 105 9.15 -5.89 2.03
C VAL A 105 8.05 -6.23 3.01
N GLN A 106 7.77 -7.51 3.20
CA GLN A 106 6.75 -8.00 4.12
C GLN A 106 7.30 -9.15 4.95
N GLN A 107 6.67 -9.42 6.09
CA GLN A 107 7.00 -10.58 6.93
C GLN A 107 6.72 -11.88 6.15
N ALA A 108 7.63 -12.86 6.26
CA ALA A 108 7.45 -14.19 5.71
C ALA A 108 8.14 -15.23 6.61
N GLY A 109 7.36 -16.00 7.36
CA GLY A 109 7.89 -16.89 8.41
C GLY A 109 8.68 -16.08 9.45
N GLU A 110 9.89 -16.53 9.78
CA GLU A 110 10.82 -15.81 10.68
C GLU A 110 11.57 -14.66 10.00
N GLY A 111 11.58 -14.62 8.66
CA GLY A 111 12.29 -13.63 7.86
C GLY A 111 11.37 -12.65 7.14
N SER A 112 11.83 -12.20 5.98
CA SER A 112 11.05 -11.31 5.12
C SER A 112 11.06 -11.80 3.67
N GLN A 113 9.99 -11.48 2.97
CA GLN A 113 9.90 -11.61 1.52
C GLN A 113 9.81 -10.21 0.93
N ALA A 114 10.51 -9.98 -0.17
CA ALA A 114 10.55 -8.69 -0.82
C ALA A 114 10.42 -8.80 -2.33
N THR A 115 9.87 -7.73 -2.90
CA THR A 115 9.72 -7.53 -4.33
C THR A 115 10.29 -6.17 -4.69
N LEU A 116 11.03 -6.10 -5.79
CA LEU A 116 11.60 -4.87 -6.34
C LEU A 116 11.30 -4.82 -7.82
N THR A 117 10.67 -3.73 -8.26
CA THR A 117 10.41 -3.43 -9.66
C THR A 117 11.27 -2.25 -10.08
N LEU A 118 12.09 -2.44 -11.10
CA LEU A 118 12.97 -1.45 -11.70
C LEU A 118 12.51 -1.19 -13.13
N SER A 119 12.30 0.07 -13.50
CA SER A 119 11.93 0.47 -14.86
C SER A 119 12.70 1.72 -15.29
N GLY A 120 12.96 1.86 -16.59
CA GLY A 120 13.37 3.16 -17.12
C GLY A 120 12.26 4.19 -17.01
N ALA A 121 12.64 5.46 -16.90
CA ALA A 121 11.72 6.57 -16.73
C ALA A 121 11.96 7.63 -17.82
N GLU A 122 11.44 7.37 -19.03
CA GLU A 122 11.62 8.26 -20.20
C GLU A 122 11.19 9.71 -19.95
N SER A 123 10.25 9.92 -19.02
CA SER A 123 9.75 11.25 -18.63
C SER A 123 9.87 11.46 -17.13
N LEU A 124 11.04 11.13 -16.56
CA LEU A 124 11.29 11.26 -15.12
C LEU A 124 10.98 12.67 -14.61
N ASP A 125 11.39 13.73 -15.31
CA ASP A 125 11.08 15.11 -14.90
C ASP A 125 9.56 15.38 -14.79
N GLN A 126 8.76 14.84 -15.71
CA GLN A 126 7.30 14.94 -15.64
C GLN A 126 6.75 14.17 -14.44
N GLN A 127 7.27 12.97 -14.17
CA GLN A 127 6.85 12.15 -13.04
C GLN A 127 7.22 12.80 -11.70
N LEU A 128 8.41 13.40 -11.60
CA LEU A 128 8.85 14.15 -10.41
C LEU A 128 8.00 15.40 -10.18
N ARG A 129 7.69 16.15 -11.25
CA ARG A 129 6.77 17.30 -11.16
C ARG A 129 5.37 16.87 -10.72
N ALA A 130 4.84 15.79 -11.29
CA ALA A 130 3.54 15.25 -10.92
C ALA A 130 3.54 14.80 -9.45
N ALA A 131 4.60 14.14 -8.98
CA ALA A 131 4.74 13.73 -7.58
C ALA A 131 4.82 14.94 -6.64
N GLY A 132 5.59 15.98 -7.00
CA GLY A 132 5.74 17.21 -6.20
C GLY A 132 4.52 18.14 -6.23
N ALA A 133 3.68 18.04 -7.26
CA ALA A 133 2.43 18.79 -7.35
C ALA A 133 1.36 18.27 -6.38
N VAL A 134 1.51 17.05 -5.86
CA VAL A 134 0.59 16.51 -4.86
C VAL A 134 1.10 16.89 -3.48
N THR A 135 0.52 17.95 -2.93
CA THR A 135 0.83 18.45 -1.58
C THR A 135 0.59 17.34 -0.54
N PRO A 136 1.64 16.86 0.16
CA PRO A 136 1.47 15.96 1.28
C PRO A 136 0.69 16.71 2.38
N GLY A 137 -0.52 16.27 2.70
CA GLY A 137 -1.30 16.83 3.82
C GLY A 137 -2.49 17.72 3.46
N THR A 138 -2.84 17.93 2.19
CA THR A 138 -4.20 18.42 1.83
C THR A 138 -5.23 17.30 1.74
N GLY A 139 -4.81 16.05 1.96
CA GLY A 139 -5.65 14.87 1.81
C GLY A 139 -6.90 14.95 2.68
N THR A 140 -8.05 14.96 2.01
CA THR A 140 -9.37 14.43 2.39
C THR A 140 -9.30 12.96 2.84
N GLY A 141 -8.20 12.55 3.48
CA GLY A 141 -7.80 11.17 3.65
C GLY A 141 -8.73 10.43 4.60
N LEU A 142 -9.02 9.18 4.24
CA LEU A 142 -9.56 8.22 5.18
C LEU A 142 -8.65 8.15 6.43
N PRO A 143 -9.19 7.92 7.63
CA PRO A 143 -8.36 7.67 8.80
C PRO A 143 -7.63 6.33 8.65
N VAL A 144 -6.44 6.19 9.25
CA VAL A 144 -5.69 4.94 9.24
C VAL A 144 -6.44 3.90 10.09
N LEU A 145 -6.87 2.80 9.46
CA LEU A 145 -7.63 1.70 10.07
C LEU A 145 -6.74 0.46 10.23
N ARG A 146 -6.13 0.32 11.40
CA ARG A 146 -5.29 -0.82 11.78
C ARG A 146 -6.13 -2.09 12.02
N PRO A 147 -5.65 -3.26 11.60
CA PRO A 147 -6.36 -4.51 11.84
C PRO A 147 -6.43 -4.85 13.33
N PRO A 148 -7.47 -5.60 13.76
CA PRO A 148 -7.47 -6.20 15.07
C PRO A 148 -6.37 -7.27 15.20
N LEU A 149 -5.95 -7.56 16.43
CA LEU A 149 -4.93 -8.57 16.69
C LEU A 149 -5.36 -9.94 16.13
N GLY A 150 -4.47 -10.57 15.36
CA GLY A 150 -4.71 -11.88 14.75
C GLY A 150 -5.68 -11.87 13.56
N ALA A 151 -6.10 -10.71 13.08
CA ALA A 151 -6.82 -10.60 11.82
C ALA A 151 -5.85 -10.44 10.64
N GLU A 152 -6.16 -11.07 9.52
CA GLU A 152 -5.52 -10.81 8.23
C GLU A 152 -6.37 -9.82 7.44
N VAL A 153 -5.75 -8.79 6.86
CA VAL A 153 -6.44 -7.78 6.05
C VAL A 153 -5.76 -7.67 4.70
N HIS A 154 -6.56 -7.87 3.65
CA HIS A 154 -6.16 -7.73 2.25
C HIS A 154 -6.95 -6.60 1.62
N VAL A 155 -6.30 -5.47 1.38
CA VAL A 155 -6.92 -4.35 0.65
C VAL A 155 -7.22 -4.80 -0.78
N GLU A 156 -8.50 -4.75 -1.19
CA GLU A 156 -8.96 -5.23 -2.49
C GLU A 156 -8.99 -4.11 -3.53
N SER A 157 -9.45 -2.92 -3.12
CA SER A 157 -9.56 -1.77 -4.01
C SER A 157 -9.42 -0.46 -3.27
N GLN A 158 -8.96 0.54 -4.01
CA GLN A 158 -8.92 1.93 -3.57
C GLN A 158 -9.25 2.83 -4.75
N GLY A 159 -10.15 3.78 -4.54
CA GLY A 159 -10.57 4.72 -5.55
C GLY A 159 -10.81 6.11 -4.97
N SER A 160 -10.70 7.10 -5.83
CA SER A 160 -11.04 8.49 -5.54
C SER A 160 -11.80 9.09 -6.71
N VAL A 161 -12.90 9.80 -6.44
CA VAL A 161 -13.65 10.55 -7.46
C VAL A 161 -13.93 11.95 -6.93
N GLY A 162 -13.23 12.96 -7.45
CA GLY A 162 -13.21 14.28 -6.83
C GLY A 162 -12.61 14.21 -5.43
N ASP A 163 -13.33 14.72 -4.42
CA ASP A 163 -12.93 14.70 -3.01
C ASP A 163 -13.41 13.44 -2.25
N ASP A 164 -14.20 12.60 -2.90
CA ASP A 164 -14.70 11.34 -2.34
C ASP A 164 -13.64 10.26 -2.46
N LEU A 165 -13.43 9.54 -1.36
CA LEU A 165 -12.52 8.41 -1.26
C LEU A 165 -13.32 7.15 -0.96
N ASN A 166 -12.87 6.03 -1.49
CA ASN A 166 -13.42 4.71 -1.18
C ASN A 166 -12.30 3.68 -1.11
N GLN A 167 -12.38 2.80 -0.13
CA GLN A 167 -11.49 1.66 -0.02
C GLN A 167 -12.24 0.44 0.49
N ALA A 168 -11.96 -0.71 -0.12
CA ALA A 168 -12.49 -2.00 0.30
C ALA A 168 -11.37 -2.96 0.69
N ALA A 169 -11.64 -3.84 1.65
CA ALA A 169 -10.73 -4.87 2.10
C ALA A 169 -11.47 -6.18 2.43
N ARG A 170 -10.79 -7.30 2.18
CA ARG A 170 -11.15 -8.61 2.70
C ARG A 170 -10.44 -8.83 4.03
N ILE A 171 -11.18 -9.26 5.04
CA ILE A 171 -10.70 -9.45 6.40
C ILE A 171 -10.98 -10.88 6.84
N VAL A 172 -9.95 -11.59 7.30
CA VAL A 172 -10.07 -12.93 7.89
C VAL A 172 -9.76 -12.82 9.38
N THR A 173 -10.70 -13.22 10.24
CA THR A 173 -10.54 -13.10 11.70
C THR A 173 -11.49 -14.04 12.46
N ASN A 174 -11.15 -14.32 13.72
CA ASN A 174 -12.03 -15.03 14.67
C ASN A 174 -13.02 -14.11 15.38
N LEU A 175 -12.95 -12.79 15.16
CA LEU A 175 -13.92 -11.85 15.72
C LEU A 175 -15.30 -12.01 15.08
N SER A 176 -16.35 -11.78 15.87
CA SER A 176 -17.71 -11.67 15.34
C SER A 176 -17.86 -10.39 14.48
N PRO A 177 -18.89 -10.30 13.61
CA PRO A 177 -19.16 -9.07 12.86
C PRO A 177 -19.27 -7.84 13.77
N ALA A 178 -19.96 -7.99 14.92
CA ALA A 178 -20.13 -6.91 15.89
C ALA A 178 -18.80 -6.43 16.51
N ALA A 179 -17.93 -7.37 16.89
CA ALA A 179 -16.62 -7.03 17.46
C ALA A 179 -15.72 -6.37 16.41
N LEU A 180 -15.75 -6.84 15.16
CA LEU A 180 -15.02 -6.25 14.05
C LEU A 180 -15.50 -4.82 13.75
N THR A 181 -16.82 -4.60 13.66
CA THR A 181 -17.42 -3.27 13.49
C THR A 181 -17.03 -2.34 14.64
N SER A 182 -17.11 -2.82 15.89
CA SER A 182 -16.75 -2.03 17.07
C SER A 182 -15.27 -1.60 17.07
N HIS A 183 -14.36 -2.50 16.69
CA HIS A 183 -12.92 -2.23 16.58
C HIS A 183 -12.63 -1.06 15.61
N TYR A 184 -13.18 -1.13 14.40
CA TYR A 184 -12.97 -0.05 13.42
C TYR A 184 -13.73 1.23 13.77
N ALA A 185 -14.94 1.12 14.32
CA ALA A 185 -15.68 2.26 14.86
C ALA A 185 -14.91 3.02 15.94
N GLY A 186 -14.15 2.31 16.79
CA GLY A 186 -13.25 2.92 17.77
C GLY A 186 -12.16 3.78 17.12
N GLN A 187 -11.56 3.31 16.03
CA GLN A 187 -10.53 4.05 15.29
C GLN A 187 -11.09 5.26 14.54
N LEU A 188 -12.27 5.12 13.93
CA LEU A 188 -12.98 6.25 13.32
C LEU A 188 -13.24 7.36 14.36
N LYS A 189 -13.73 6.99 15.56
CA LYS A 189 -13.91 7.94 16.67
C LYS A 189 -12.62 8.60 17.11
N GLN A 190 -11.53 7.84 17.24
CA GLN A 190 -10.21 8.40 17.58
C GLN A 190 -9.70 9.38 16.53
N ALA A 191 -10.06 9.18 15.27
CA ALA A 191 -9.79 10.11 14.18
C ALA A 191 -10.77 11.31 14.10
N GLY A 192 -11.63 11.49 15.11
CA GLY A 192 -12.57 12.60 15.19
C GLY A 192 -13.88 12.41 14.42
N TRP A 193 -14.16 11.21 13.91
CA TRP A 193 -15.44 10.91 13.25
C TRP A 193 -16.52 10.67 14.30
N ARG A 194 -17.70 11.26 14.07
CA ARG A 194 -18.87 11.12 14.95
C ARG A 194 -19.93 10.24 14.27
N LEU A 195 -20.27 9.14 14.93
CA LEU A 195 -21.34 8.24 14.49
C LEU A 195 -22.67 8.99 14.45
N LEU A 196 -23.38 8.88 13.33
CA LEU A 196 -24.72 9.43 13.12
C LEU A 196 -25.79 8.35 13.16
N ASN A 197 -25.53 7.22 12.50
CA ASN A 197 -26.47 6.12 12.42
C ASN A 197 -25.74 4.78 12.24
N GLU A 198 -26.37 3.69 12.64
CA GLU A 198 -25.92 2.32 12.41
C GLU A 198 -27.13 1.43 12.10
N ALA A 199 -26.96 0.50 11.17
CA ALA A 199 -27.99 -0.46 10.79
C ALA A 199 -27.36 -1.82 10.44
N GLU A 200 -28.12 -2.89 10.64
CA GLU A 200 -27.75 -4.25 10.29
C GLU A 200 -28.90 -4.93 9.57
N VAL A 201 -28.64 -5.48 8.38
CA VAL A 201 -29.61 -6.21 7.57
C VAL A 201 -28.88 -7.37 6.88
N ASP A 202 -29.38 -8.59 7.02
CA ASP A 202 -28.87 -9.79 6.32
C ASP A 202 -27.34 -9.97 6.38
N GLY A 203 -26.74 -9.75 7.55
CA GLY A 203 -25.29 -9.89 7.77
C GLY A 203 -24.43 -8.76 7.19
N LEU A 204 -25.05 -7.71 6.66
CA LEU A 204 -24.41 -6.43 6.32
C LEU A 204 -24.65 -5.43 7.46
N ARG A 205 -23.56 -5.00 8.10
CA ARG A 205 -23.55 -3.88 9.05
C ARG A 205 -23.11 -2.63 8.33
N THR A 206 -23.86 -1.54 8.48
CA THR A 206 -23.56 -0.23 7.90
C THR A 206 -23.59 0.82 8.99
N SER A 207 -22.60 1.70 8.99
CA SER A 207 -22.55 2.85 9.88
C SER A 207 -22.27 4.13 9.09
N ILE A 208 -23.00 5.18 9.44
CA ILE A 208 -22.90 6.51 8.84
C ILE A 208 -22.25 7.44 9.85
N TRP A 209 -21.26 8.17 9.39
CA TRP A 209 -20.39 9.02 10.20
C TRP A 209 -20.41 10.44 9.67
N SER A 210 -20.10 11.39 10.54
CA SER A 210 -19.75 12.75 10.15
C SER A 210 -18.34 13.10 10.61
N PHE A 211 -17.62 13.86 9.81
CA PHE A 211 -16.30 14.36 10.16
C PHE A 211 -16.09 15.76 9.61
N ALA A 212 -15.17 16.50 10.22
CA ALA A 212 -14.80 17.85 9.77
C ALA A 212 -13.58 17.78 8.85
N GLN A 213 -13.60 18.58 7.80
CA GLN A 213 -12.43 18.81 6.97
C GLN A 213 -12.35 20.28 6.58
N GLY A 214 -11.36 20.98 7.13
CA GLY A 214 -11.34 22.44 7.10
C GLY A 214 -12.59 23.01 7.76
N THR A 215 -13.34 23.84 7.03
CA THR A 215 -14.60 24.43 7.50
C THR A 215 -15.83 23.60 7.13
N ARG A 216 -15.67 22.52 6.35
CA ARG A 216 -16.78 21.70 5.85
C ARG A 216 -17.03 20.50 6.75
N ARG A 217 -18.29 20.08 6.80
CA ARG A 217 -18.72 18.82 7.42
C ARG A 217 -19.05 17.83 6.31
N ASN A 218 -18.40 16.68 6.35
CA ASN A 218 -18.55 15.61 5.38
C ASN A 218 -19.20 14.39 6.01
N LEU A 219 -19.67 13.47 5.17
CA LEU A 219 -20.21 12.18 5.58
C LEU A 219 -19.21 11.07 5.28
N GLY A 220 -19.22 10.04 6.11
CA GLY A 220 -18.49 8.81 5.88
C GLY A 220 -19.40 7.61 6.02
N ILE A 221 -19.13 6.56 5.26
CA ILE A 221 -19.87 5.29 5.32
C ILE A 221 -18.85 4.21 5.60
N PHE A 222 -19.14 3.38 6.60
CA PHE A 222 -18.36 2.17 6.89
C PHE A 222 -19.28 0.96 6.90
N THR A 223 -18.95 -0.05 6.11
CA THR A 223 -19.71 -1.29 6.02
C THR A 223 -18.85 -2.50 6.34
N VAL A 224 -19.47 -3.53 6.90
CA VAL A 224 -18.91 -4.86 7.11
C VAL A 224 -19.95 -5.89 6.68
N GLN A 225 -19.63 -6.69 5.69
CA GLN A 225 -20.47 -7.77 5.19
C GLN A 225 -19.83 -9.12 5.52
N THR A 226 -20.61 -10.04 6.08
CA THR A 226 -20.19 -11.43 6.25
C THR A 226 -20.23 -12.13 4.90
N VAL A 227 -19.10 -12.68 4.44
CA VAL A 227 -19.01 -13.45 3.18
C VAL A 227 -18.77 -14.94 3.43
N GLY A 228 -18.20 -15.29 4.59
CA GLY A 228 -17.95 -16.65 5.02
C GLY A 228 -17.70 -16.72 6.52
N LYS A 229 -17.53 -17.94 7.07
CA LYS A 229 -17.23 -18.09 8.50
C LYS A 229 -15.86 -17.49 8.81
N GLY A 230 -15.84 -16.39 9.57
CA GLY A 230 -14.62 -15.65 9.91
C GLY A 230 -14.06 -14.83 8.75
N GLU A 231 -14.81 -14.67 7.66
CA GLU A 231 -14.42 -13.89 6.49
C GLU A 231 -15.42 -12.75 6.24
N TYR A 232 -14.87 -11.55 6.07
CA TYR A 232 -15.63 -10.32 5.93
C TYR A 232 -15.13 -9.51 4.75
N ARG A 233 -16.05 -8.83 4.07
CA ARG A 233 -15.74 -7.68 3.20
C ARG A 233 -16.08 -6.41 3.95
N ALA A 234 -15.09 -5.53 4.12
CA ALA A 234 -15.28 -4.24 4.75
C ALA A 234 -15.03 -3.12 3.73
N GLN A 235 -15.79 -2.04 3.82
CA GLN A 235 -15.62 -0.86 2.97
C GLN A 235 -15.67 0.39 3.84
N VAL A 236 -14.83 1.37 3.52
CA VAL A 236 -14.90 2.71 4.09
C VAL A 236 -14.88 3.73 2.95
N SER A 237 -15.81 4.67 2.98
CA SER A 237 -15.88 5.76 2.01
C SER A 237 -16.19 7.10 2.65
N THR A 238 -15.84 8.16 1.94
CA THR A 238 -16.25 9.53 2.22
C THR A 238 -17.22 10.02 1.15
N VAL A 239 -18.17 10.85 1.56
CA VAL A 239 -19.08 11.57 0.69
C VAL A 239 -18.98 13.04 1.09
N THR A 240 -18.40 13.81 0.19
CA THR A 240 -18.18 15.25 0.32
C THR A 240 -19.29 15.97 -0.44
N GLY A 241 -20.11 16.74 0.26
CA GLY A 241 -21.17 17.53 -0.38
C GLY A 241 -20.54 18.57 -1.31
N ARG A 242 -20.91 18.55 -2.59
CA ARG A 242 -20.57 19.60 -3.55
C ARG A 242 -21.47 20.80 -3.39
#